data_AF-A0A7V7UUP4-F1
#
_entry.id   AF-A0A7V7UUP4-F1
#
_cell.length_a   1.000
_cell.length_b   1.000
_cell.length_c   1.000
_cell.angle_alpha   90.00
_cell.angle_beta   90.00
_cell.angle_gamma   90.00
#
_symmetry.space_group_name_H-M   'P 1'
#
loop_
_entity.id
_entity.type
_entity.pdbx_description
1 polymer ?
#
loop_
_entity_poly.entity_id
_entity_poly.type
_entity_poly.pdbx_seq_one_letter_code
_entity_poly.pdbx_strand_id
1 'polypeptide(L)'
;MKGAVFMFEREEKELAQSRNKIEKIMVSEELADQAILKGIQKAKTIQLKKNKTRPLNWLLSASIIFLSFFLTIHTSESAANFFANIPGLEQVISKIRNDTGLLAAAENNYIQKIGMTKEHTSGSVTIDSIIHDEKSLIVFFTGGNPDAALSISLLDDQQEPLDTEYKFEQTEALDISDTLESDTLTLTDPQDTMPDEINIRVEVNTDKIEYLTFPVTLDKEKAAKKKEVELNETVTVAGQQITFTSIEIYPTMTAVHVKYPEENSMEIFGFNNLQLSDENGNVWKQYPSEPAANTSTKNEEVVILESIYFTESEKLYLHFNSLRALDKKETSVVIDAAKEQFIKKPSDGLLSDLYIIKNDLYIRLDTNTNSFENLIFPLEEVKDSTGGSYGIAKDSDHMRYSIPYNGSQLIHLNLVDYPAEIERKTKIEIK
;
A
#
# COMPACT_ATOMS: atom_id res chain seq x y z
N MET A 1 -101.34 -26.23 61.75
CA MET A 1 -100.58 -25.89 60.54
C MET A 1 -99.34 -25.11 60.94
N LYS A 2 -98.17 -25.76 60.98
CA LYS A 2 -96.87 -25.14 61.23
C LYS A 2 -95.94 -25.60 60.10
N GLY A 3 -95.48 -24.67 59.29
CA GLY A 3 -94.53 -24.94 58.21
C GLY A 3 -94.26 -23.66 57.43
N ALA A 4 -93.13 -23.00 57.74
CA ALA A 4 -92.38 -22.09 56.85
C ALA A 4 -91.29 -21.28 57.61
N VAL A 5 -90.56 -21.85 58.58
CA VAL A 5 -89.47 -21.12 59.28
C VAL A 5 -88.13 -21.90 59.34
N PHE A 6 -88.01 -23.03 58.66
CA PHE A 6 -86.77 -23.85 58.68
C PHE A 6 -86.21 -24.09 57.27
N MET A 7 -85.99 -23.03 56.48
CA MET A 7 -85.55 -23.19 55.08
C MET A 7 -84.30 -22.42 54.65
N PHE A 8 -83.63 -21.62 55.50
CA PHE A 8 -82.47 -20.83 55.02
C PHE A 8 -81.24 -20.77 55.95
N GLU A 9 -81.33 -21.33 57.16
CA GLU A 9 -80.26 -21.24 58.17
C GLU A 9 -78.98 -22.00 57.77
N ARG A 10 -79.12 -23.05 56.94
CA ARG A 10 -78.01 -23.83 56.42
C ARG A 10 -77.29 -23.09 55.28
N GLU A 11 -78.04 -22.48 54.38
CA GLU A 11 -77.50 -21.75 53.23
C GLU A 11 -76.72 -20.51 53.67
N GLU A 12 -77.21 -19.81 54.70
CA GLU A 12 -76.54 -18.64 55.28
C GLU A 12 -75.19 -19.01 55.93
N LYS A 13 -75.12 -20.18 56.57
CA LYS A 13 -73.89 -20.73 57.15
C LYS A 13 -72.88 -21.16 56.09
N GLU A 14 -73.34 -21.78 55.00
CA GLU A 14 -72.49 -22.17 53.87
C GLU A 14 -71.95 -20.93 53.12
N LEU A 15 -72.76 -19.88 52.96
CA LEU A 15 -72.34 -18.60 52.38
C LEU A 15 -71.28 -17.89 53.24
N ALA A 16 -71.47 -17.84 54.56
CA ALA A 16 -70.51 -17.24 55.49
C ALA A 16 -69.16 -17.99 55.50
N GLN A 17 -69.18 -19.32 55.33
CA GLN A 17 -67.97 -20.13 55.19
C GLN A 17 -67.28 -19.93 53.83
N SER A 18 -68.06 -19.78 52.75
CA SER A 18 -67.53 -19.53 51.40
C SER A 18 -66.89 -18.15 51.31
N ARG A 19 -67.50 -17.10 51.89
CA ARG A 19 -66.92 -15.76 51.99
C ARG A 19 -65.58 -15.75 52.73
N ASN A 20 -65.49 -16.44 53.87
CA ASN A 20 -64.25 -16.57 54.65
C ASN A 20 -63.13 -17.33 53.89
N LYS A 21 -63.48 -18.26 52.98
CA LYS A 21 -62.50 -18.93 52.13
C LYS A 21 -62.00 -18.03 51.00
N ILE A 22 -62.87 -17.20 50.42
CA ILE A 22 -62.49 -16.28 49.33
C ILE A 22 -61.64 -15.12 49.86
N GLU A 23 -61.95 -14.56 51.04
CA GLU A 23 -61.11 -13.55 51.70
C GLU A 23 -59.70 -14.07 52.03
N LYS A 24 -59.53 -15.38 52.26
CA LYS A 24 -58.23 -16.04 52.48
C LYS A 24 -57.46 -16.38 51.21
N ILE A 25 -58.07 -16.27 50.02
CA ILE A 25 -57.46 -16.60 48.71
C ILE A 25 -57.09 -15.33 47.92
N MET A 26 -57.50 -14.14 48.36
CA MET A 26 -56.92 -12.88 47.88
C MET A 26 -55.47 -12.77 48.34
N VAL A 27 -54.55 -13.32 47.54
CA VAL A 27 -53.16 -12.90 47.55
C VAL A 27 -53.18 -11.41 47.23
N SER A 28 -52.67 -10.56 48.12
CA SER A 28 -52.51 -9.13 47.83
C SER A 28 -51.79 -9.00 46.48
N GLU A 29 -52.33 -8.22 45.54
CA GLU A 29 -51.68 -7.95 44.24
C GLU A 29 -50.20 -7.60 44.43
N GLU A 30 -49.89 -6.87 45.50
CA GLU A 30 -48.53 -6.50 45.87
C GLU A 30 -47.60 -7.69 46.14
N LEU A 31 -48.11 -8.79 46.73
CA LEU A 31 -47.32 -10.01 46.95
C LEU A 31 -47.13 -10.82 45.66
N ALA A 32 -48.13 -10.81 44.78
CA ALA A 32 -48.03 -11.44 43.46
C ALA A 32 -47.04 -10.68 42.57
N ASP A 33 -47.12 -9.34 42.55
CA ASP A 33 -46.21 -8.46 41.82
C ASP A 33 -44.78 -8.54 42.38
N GLN A 34 -44.61 -8.61 43.70
CA GLN A 34 -43.30 -8.88 44.30
C GLN A 34 -42.74 -10.25 43.92
N ALA A 35 -43.57 -11.29 43.81
CA ALA A 35 -43.13 -12.61 43.37
C ALA A 35 -42.73 -12.61 41.89
N ILE A 36 -43.49 -11.92 41.03
CA ILE A 36 -43.19 -11.73 39.61
C ILE A 36 -41.89 -10.93 39.43
N LEU A 37 -41.74 -9.80 40.14
CA LEU A 37 -40.52 -9.00 40.13
C LEU A 37 -39.30 -9.78 40.64
N LYS A 38 -39.44 -10.55 41.72
CA LYS A 38 -38.38 -11.44 42.21
C LYS A 38 -38.05 -12.53 41.18
N GLY A 39 -39.04 -13.07 40.48
CA GLY A 39 -38.86 -14.02 39.37
C GLY A 39 -38.07 -13.40 38.20
N ILE A 40 -38.45 -12.19 37.77
CA ILE A 40 -37.79 -11.45 36.69
C ILE A 40 -36.34 -11.06 37.08
N GLN A 41 -36.12 -10.61 38.32
CA GLN A 41 -34.77 -10.31 38.83
C GLN A 41 -33.89 -11.57 38.92
N LYS A 42 -34.46 -12.70 39.33
CA LYS A 42 -33.75 -14.00 39.37
C LYS A 42 -33.43 -14.50 37.94
N ALA A 43 -34.32 -14.28 36.98
CA ALA A 43 -34.07 -14.59 35.57
C ALA A 43 -32.98 -13.69 34.94
N LYS A 44 -32.99 -12.38 35.21
CA LYS A 44 -31.93 -11.45 34.75
C LYS A 44 -30.57 -11.79 35.36
N THR A 45 -30.49 -12.14 36.64
CA THR A 45 -29.22 -12.53 37.28
C THR A 45 -28.70 -13.90 36.80
N ILE A 46 -29.59 -14.84 36.43
CA ILE A 46 -29.20 -16.12 35.83
C ILE A 46 -28.76 -15.96 34.37
N GLN A 47 -29.38 -15.07 33.58
CA GLN A 47 -28.95 -14.76 32.21
C GLN A 47 -27.61 -14.01 32.17
N LEU A 48 -27.37 -13.09 33.12
CA LEU A 48 -26.08 -12.39 33.25
C LEU A 48 -24.93 -13.29 33.74
N LYS A 49 -25.22 -14.36 34.50
CA LYS A 49 -24.21 -15.33 34.96
C LYS A 49 -23.93 -16.48 33.98
N LYS A 50 -24.78 -16.71 32.97
CA LYS A 50 -24.52 -17.71 31.91
C LYS A 50 -23.57 -17.22 30.79
N ASN A 51 -23.21 -15.94 30.77
CA ASN A 51 -22.20 -15.38 29.86
C ASN A 51 -20.86 -15.01 30.53
N LYS A 52 -20.56 -15.59 31.69
CA LYS A 52 -19.24 -15.46 32.33
C LYS A 52 -18.81 -16.75 33.03
N THR A 53 -18.51 -17.76 32.23
CA THR A 53 -17.45 -18.78 32.47
C THR A 53 -17.13 -19.50 31.16
N ARG A 54 -16.62 -18.72 30.19
CA ARG A 54 -15.53 -19.17 29.33
C ARG A 54 -14.37 -18.21 29.59
N PRO A 55 -13.12 -18.66 29.63
CA PRO A 55 -12.02 -17.86 30.17
C PRO A 55 -11.69 -16.71 29.22
N LEU A 56 -12.33 -15.55 29.42
CA LEU A 56 -11.99 -14.31 28.72
C LEU A 56 -10.59 -13.80 29.11
N ASN A 57 -10.01 -14.33 30.19
CA ASN A 57 -8.62 -14.09 30.55
C ASN A 57 -7.62 -14.83 29.65
N TRP A 58 -8.06 -15.77 28.81
CA TRP A 58 -7.19 -16.33 27.76
C TRP A 58 -7.25 -15.53 26.46
N LEU A 59 -8.28 -14.72 26.22
CA LEU A 59 -8.34 -13.88 25.02
C LEU A 59 -7.62 -12.54 25.21
N LEU A 60 -7.64 -11.93 26.40
CA LEU A 60 -6.80 -10.75 26.67
C LEU A 60 -5.31 -11.10 26.76
N SER A 61 -4.98 -12.25 27.37
CA SER A 61 -3.61 -12.76 27.37
C SER A 61 -3.19 -13.24 25.98
N ALA A 62 -4.06 -13.90 25.20
CA ALA A 62 -3.73 -14.23 23.82
C ALA A 62 -3.59 -12.98 22.96
N SER A 63 -4.39 -11.93 23.11
CA SER A 63 -4.21 -10.69 22.35
C SER A 63 -2.92 -9.96 22.73
N ILE A 64 -2.52 -9.95 24.01
CA ILE A 64 -1.23 -9.39 24.44
C ILE A 64 -0.08 -10.29 24.01
N ILE A 65 -0.25 -11.62 23.98
CA ILE A 65 0.76 -12.57 23.49
C ILE A 65 0.87 -12.55 21.97
N PHE A 66 -0.22 -12.40 21.22
CA PHE A 66 -0.24 -12.24 19.76
C PHE A 66 0.29 -10.86 19.37
N LEU A 67 -0.09 -9.79 20.07
CA LEU A 67 0.47 -8.47 19.85
C LEU A 67 1.95 -8.42 20.29
N SER A 68 2.34 -9.11 21.37
CA SER A 68 3.75 -9.25 21.73
C SER A 68 4.50 -10.16 20.75
N PHE A 69 3.87 -11.21 20.18
CA PHE A 69 4.48 -12.05 19.14
C PHE A 69 4.74 -11.22 17.89
N PHE A 70 3.78 -10.42 17.43
CA PHE A 70 3.98 -9.47 16.33
C PHE A 70 5.00 -8.37 16.68
N LEU A 71 5.13 -7.97 17.96
CA LEU A 71 6.21 -7.05 18.38
C LEU A 71 7.58 -7.73 18.54
N THR A 72 7.66 -9.05 18.78
CA THR A 72 8.94 -9.78 18.92
C THR A 72 9.43 -10.41 17.62
N ILE A 73 8.63 -10.48 16.55
CA ILE A 73 9.09 -11.04 15.27
C ILE A 73 9.93 -10.03 14.46
N HIS A 74 9.95 -8.73 14.81
CA HIS A 74 10.63 -7.73 13.99
C HIS A 74 11.75 -6.93 14.68
N THR A 75 12.39 -7.53 15.68
CA THR A 75 13.75 -7.13 16.04
C THR A 75 14.49 -8.42 16.30
N SER A 76 15.13 -8.99 15.29
CA SER A 76 16.12 -10.02 15.56
C SER A 76 17.09 -9.40 16.58
N GLU A 77 17.33 -10.09 17.69
CA GLU A 77 18.35 -9.65 18.66
C GLU A 77 19.74 -9.54 17.97
N SER A 78 19.90 -10.09 16.75
CA SER A 78 21.04 -9.86 15.86
C SER A 78 21.05 -8.46 15.24
N ALA A 79 19.91 -7.92 14.79
CA ALA A 79 19.82 -6.58 14.19
C ALA A 79 20.32 -5.50 15.15
N ALA A 80 19.76 -5.43 16.36
CA ALA A 80 20.13 -4.43 17.36
C ALA A 80 21.61 -4.54 17.79
N ASN A 81 22.17 -5.74 17.84
CA ASN A 81 23.59 -5.96 18.16
C ASN A 81 24.53 -5.67 16.97
N PHE A 82 24.08 -5.87 15.73
CA PHE A 82 24.83 -5.49 14.53
C PHE A 82 24.90 -3.96 14.40
N PHE A 83 23.77 -3.28 14.58
CA PHE A 83 23.67 -1.82 14.41
C PHE A 83 24.39 -1.01 15.49
N ALA A 84 24.61 -1.59 16.68
CA ALA A 84 25.41 -0.94 17.73
C ALA A 84 26.92 -0.86 17.41
N ASN A 85 27.40 -1.56 16.38
CA ASN A 85 28.84 -1.78 16.14
C ASN A 85 29.41 -1.12 14.88
N ILE A 86 28.62 -0.40 14.07
CA ILE A 86 29.12 0.27 12.86
C ILE A 86 28.92 1.79 12.94
N PRO A 87 29.94 2.55 13.41
CA PRO A 87 29.85 4.00 13.52
C PRO A 87 29.55 4.69 12.18
N GLY A 88 28.51 5.52 12.17
CA GLY A 88 28.14 6.36 11.03
C GLY A 88 27.20 5.70 10.01
N LEU A 89 26.52 4.61 10.38
CA LEU A 89 25.44 4.02 9.57
C LEU A 89 24.06 4.14 10.23
N GLU A 90 23.96 4.77 11.40
CA GLU A 90 22.72 4.85 12.19
C GLU A 90 21.57 5.48 11.39
N GLN A 91 21.88 6.50 10.59
CA GLN A 91 20.90 7.15 9.73
C GLN A 91 20.45 6.24 8.59
N VAL A 92 21.38 5.50 7.97
CA VAL A 92 21.10 4.54 6.88
C VAL A 92 20.16 3.46 7.37
N ILE A 93 20.47 2.89 8.53
CA ILE A 93 19.62 1.89 9.18
C ILE A 93 18.24 2.47 9.50
N SER A 94 18.18 3.72 9.99
CA SER A 94 16.88 4.35 10.26
C SER A 94 16.05 4.56 9.00
N LYS A 95 16.68 4.86 7.85
CA LYS A 95 16.01 5.04 6.55
C LYS A 95 15.42 3.72 6.03
N ILE A 96 16.16 2.61 6.15
CA ILE A 96 15.74 1.30 5.61
C ILE A 96 15.00 0.40 6.60
N ARG A 97 14.82 0.79 7.87
CA ARG A 97 14.25 -0.08 8.92
C ARG A 97 12.86 -0.66 8.60
N ASN A 98 12.07 0.03 7.78
CA ASN A 98 10.73 -0.41 7.41
C ASN A 98 10.68 -1.26 6.14
N ASP A 99 11.84 -1.46 5.49
CA ASP A 99 12.04 -2.30 4.32
C ASP A 99 12.73 -3.59 4.75
N THR A 100 12.01 -4.71 4.68
CA THR A 100 12.49 -6.00 5.17
C THR A 100 13.71 -6.48 4.36
N GLY A 101 13.73 -6.20 3.06
CA GLY A 101 14.78 -6.65 2.15
C GLY A 101 16.07 -5.86 2.34
N LEU A 102 15.99 -4.53 2.36
CA LEU A 102 17.16 -3.68 2.56
C LEU A 102 17.74 -3.81 3.97
N LEU A 103 16.88 -3.98 4.98
CA LEU A 103 17.35 -4.29 6.33
C LEU A 103 18.14 -5.60 6.36
N ALA A 104 17.65 -6.64 5.68
CA ALA A 104 18.36 -7.91 5.58
C ALA A 104 19.68 -7.78 4.79
N ALA A 105 19.72 -6.95 3.74
CA ALA A 105 20.96 -6.64 3.01
C ALA A 105 22.00 -6.00 3.93
N ALA A 106 21.58 -5.04 4.77
CA ALA A 106 22.44 -4.41 5.75
C ALA A 106 23.00 -5.42 6.76
N GLU A 107 22.15 -6.29 7.32
CA GLU A 107 22.54 -7.35 8.26
C GLU A 107 23.54 -8.36 7.65
N ASN A 108 23.50 -8.53 6.33
CA ASN A 108 24.41 -9.39 5.57
C ASN A 108 25.62 -8.64 4.99
N ASN A 109 25.93 -7.43 5.47
CA ASN A 109 27.08 -6.61 5.07
C ASN A 109 27.08 -6.09 3.63
N TYR A 110 25.91 -5.86 3.01
CA TYR A 110 25.81 -5.30 1.65
C TYR A 110 25.90 -3.77 1.58
N ILE A 111 25.97 -3.07 2.72
CA ILE A 111 26.25 -1.64 2.73
C ILE A 111 27.73 -1.41 2.40
N GLN A 112 28.00 -0.59 1.39
CA GLN A 112 29.32 -0.06 1.09
C GLN A 112 29.39 1.41 1.49
N LYS A 113 30.23 1.72 2.48
CA LYS A 113 30.48 3.10 2.92
C LYS A 113 31.30 3.85 1.87
N ILE A 114 30.87 5.04 1.52
CA ILE A 114 31.55 5.94 0.57
C ILE A 114 32.13 7.14 1.33
N GLY A 115 31.28 7.89 2.04
CA GLY A 115 31.69 9.04 2.86
C GLY A 115 32.40 10.15 2.07
N MET A 116 32.01 10.36 0.81
CA MET A 116 32.63 11.36 -0.06
C MET A 116 31.76 12.62 -0.11
N THR A 117 32.34 13.76 0.27
CA THR A 117 31.68 15.08 0.25
C THR A 117 32.22 15.94 -0.87
N LYS A 118 31.34 16.67 -1.57
CA LYS A 118 31.70 17.73 -2.50
C LYS A 118 30.93 19.00 -2.20
N GLU A 119 31.64 20.12 -2.24
CA GLU A 119 31.09 21.47 -2.06
C GLU A 119 30.50 21.99 -3.38
N HIS A 120 29.43 22.77 -3.27
CA HIS A 120 28.84 23.56 -4.35
C HIS A 120 28.51 24.97 -3.81
N THR A 121 27.94 25.85 -4.64
CA THR A 121 27.79 27.27 -4.27
C THR A 121 26.86 27.49 -3.06
N SER A 122 25.90 26.59 -2.83
CA SER A 122 24.84 26.73 -1.83
C SER A 122 24.93 25.75 -0.66
N GLY A 123 25.98 24.93 -0.59
CA GLY A 123 26.16 23.90 0.44
C GLY A 123 27.15 22.82 0.03
N SER A 124 26.95 21.62 0.57
CA SER A 124 27.71 20.42 0.22
C SER A 124 26.77 19.24 0.04
N VAL A 125 27.14 18.30 -0.82
CA VAL A 125 26.47 16.99 -0.93
C VAL A 125 27.48 15.92 -0.52
N THR A 126 27.04 14.99 0.30
CA THR A 126 27.80 13.82 0.73
C THR A 126 27.12 12.56 0.24
N ILE A 127 27.86 11.71 -0.48
CA ILE A 127 27.45 10.33 -0.72
C ILE A 127 27.92 9.50 0.46
N ASP A 128 27.01 9.14 1.35
CA ASP A 128 27.30 8.46 2.61
C ASP A 128 27.63 6.98 2.38
N SER A 129 26.74 6.28 1.68
CA SER A 129 26.87 4.85 1.43
C SER A 129 26.03 4.42 0.23
N ILE A 130 26.27 3.20 -0.22
CA ILE A 130 25.49 2.57 -1.27
C ILE A 130 25.13 1.13 -0.89
N ILE A 131 24.06 0.60 -1.47
CA ILE A 131 23.79 -0.84 -1.60
C ILE A 131 23.66 -1.11 -3.09
N HIS A 132 24.29 -2.15 -3.61
CA HIS A 132 24.22 -2.45 -5.03
C HIS A 132 24.12 -3.95 -5.29
N ASP A 133 23.68 -4.29 -6.48
CA ASP A 133 23.81 -5.61 -7.08
C ASP A 133 24.12 -5.48 -8.58
N GLU A 134 23.88 -6.54 -9.36
CA GLU A 134 24.17 -6.52 -10.80
C GLU A 134 23.20 -5.65 -11.62
N LYS A 135 22.08 -5.18 -11.06
CA LYS A 135 21.06 -4.39 -11.77
C LYS A 135 20.79 -3.02 -11.16
N SER A 136 20.86 -2.89 -9.85
CA SER A 136 20.42 -1.69 -9.15
C SER A 136 21.49 -1.16 -8.20
N LEU A 137 21.49 0.16 -8.06
CA LEU A 137 22.26 0.91 -7.08
C LEU A 137 21.30 1.75 -6.24
N ILE A 138 21.36 1.59 -4.93
CA ILE A 138 20.71 2.45 -3.95
C ILE A 138 21.77 3.36 -3.38
N VAL A 139 21.59 4.67 -3.55
CA VAL A 139 22.52 5.71 -3.09
C VAL A 139 21.93 6.38 -1.87
N PHE A 140 22.65 6.36 -0.74
CA PHE A 140 22.30 7.12 0.46
C PHE A 140 23.15 8.38 0.53
N PHE A 141 22.50 9.54 0.66
CA PHE A 141 23.18 10.83 0.59
C PHE A 141 22.58 11.84 1.57
N THR A 142 23.42 12.78 1.98
CA THR A 142 23.08 13.93 2.82
C THR A 142 23.54 15.22 2.17
N GLY A 143 22.98 16.34 2.60
CA GLY A 143 23.44 17.66 2.22
C GLY A 143 22.75 18.21 0.97
N GLY A 144 22.67 19.54 0.91
CA GLY A 144 21.95 20.33 -0.07
C GLY A 144 21.46 21.62 0.59
N ASN A 145 20.50 22.28 -0.04
CA ASN A 145 19.95 23.55 0.43
C ASN A 145 18.41 23.46 0.37
N PRO A 146 17.67 24.01 1.35
CA PRO A 146 16.20 24.08 1.30
C PRO A 146 15.63 24.60 -0.01
N ASP A 147 16.37 25.43 -0.74
CA ASP A 147 15.97 26.03 -2.03
C ASP A 147 16.53 25.27 -3.26
N ALA A 148 17.18 24.12 -3.09
CA ALA A 148 17.78 23.34 -4.16
C ALA A 148 17.03 22.03 -4.42
N ALA A 149 16.66 21.78 -5.67
CA ALA A 149 16.25 20.45 -6.11
C ALA A 149 17.48 19.63 -6.51
N LEU A 150 17.51 18.36 -6.12
CA LEU A 150 18.57 17.43 -6.49
C LEU A 150 18.07 16.34 -7.45
N SER A 151 18.92 15.93 -8.39
CA SER A 151 18.72 14.69 -9.13
C SER A 151 20.03 13.91 -9.25
N ILE A 152 19.95 12.59 -9.16
CA ILE A 152 21.11 11.70 -9.22
C ILE A 152 21.06 10.91 -10.52
N SER A 153 22.18 10.82 -11.22
CA SER A 153 22.33 10.01 -12.44
C SER A 153 23.61 9.20 -12.38
N LEU A 154 23.67 8.08 -13.09
CA LEU A 154 24.89 7.29 -13.21
C LEU A 154 25.57 7.54 -14.55
N LEU A 155 26.88 7.64 -14.51
CA LEU A 155 27.74 7.58 -15.69
C LEU A 155 28.70 6.41 -15.54
N ASP A 156 29.15 5.86 -16.67
CA ASP A 156 30.23 4.87 -16.70
C ASP A 156 31.62 5.52 -16.47
N ASP A 157 32.68 4.73 -16.62
CA ASP A 157 34.07 5.18 -16.48
C ASP A 157 34.53 6.10 -17.61
N GLN A 158 33.83 6.11 -18.75
CA GLN A 158 34.04 7.05 -19.86
C GLN A 158 33.19 8.33 -19.75
N GLN A 159 32.41 8.49 -18.69
CA GLN A 159 31.46 9.58 -18.46
C GLN A 159 30.23 9.57 -19.37
N GLU A 160 29.91 8.44 -19.99
CA GLU A 160 28.67 8.27 -20.74
C GLU A 160 27.52 7.89 -19.77
N PRO A 161 26.31 8.42 -19.96
CA PRO A 161 25.17 8.09 -19.10
C PRO A 161 24.79 6.61 -19.18
N LEU A 162 24.54 6.00 -18.02
CA LEU A 162 23.88 4.70 -17.94
C LEU A 162 22.36 4.87 -18.03
N ASP A 163 21.71 4.06 -18.86
CA ASP A 163 20.26 4.08 -18.97
C ASP A 163 19.63 3.42 -17.74
N THR A 164 18.97 4.24 -16.92
CA THR A 164 18.43 3.84 -15.63
C THR A 164 16.99 4.29 -15.49
N GLU A 165 16.14 3.39 -15.02
CA GLU A 165 14.79 3.72 -14.59
C GLU A 165 14.89 4.35 -13.19
N TYR A 166 14.36 5.57 -13.10
CA TYR A 166 14.25 6.33 -11.87
C TYR A 166 13.04 5.85 -11.08
N LYS A 167 13.25 5.18 -9.95
CA LYS A 167 12.16 4.93 -8.99
C LYS A 167 12.03 6.13 -8.05
N PHE A 168 11.32 7.13 -8.55
CA PHE A 168 10.78 8.34 -7.90
C PHE A 168 11.19 8.65 -6.45
N GLU A 169 11.91 9.76 -6.25
CA GLU A 169 11.40 10.99 -5.65
C GLU A 169 12.21 12.12 -6.28
N GLN A 170 11.59 12.93 -7.14
CA GLN A 170 12.13 14.27 -7.37
C GLN A 170 12.10 14.91 -5.98
N THR A 171 13.26 15.07 -5.36
CA THR A 171 13.33 15.69 -4.05
C THR A 171 13.02 17.17 -4.26
N GLU A 172 11.72 17.50 -4.19
CA GLU A 172 11.23 18.87 -4.10
C GLU A 172 12.10 19.56 -3.06
N ALA A 173 12.71 20.70 -3.41
CA ALA A 173 13.37 21.66 -2.52
C ALA A 173 13.51 21.16 -1.06
N LEU A 174 14.43 20.22 -0.83
CA LEU A 174 14.52 19.57 0.47
C LEU A 174 15.53 20.32 1.33
N ASP A 175 15.16 20.58 2.59
CA ASP A 175 16.11 20.95 3.63
C ASP A 175 16.90 19.70 4.08
N ILE A 176 17.78 19.21 3.21
CA ILE A 176 18.64 18.03 3.44
C ILE A 176 19.94 18.38 4.19
N SER A 177 19.99 19.50 4.91
CA SER A 177 21.24 19.87 5.59
C SER A 177 21.71 18.82 6.60
N ASP A 178 20.79 18.02 7.14
CA ASP A 178 21.08 16.94 8.11
C ASP A 178 20.22 15.67 7.96
N THR A 179 19.31 15.57 6.98
CA THR A 179 18.48 14.37 6.76
C THR A 179 19.08 13.47 5.69
N LEU A 180 19.26 12.18 6.02
CA LEU A 180 19.68 11.18 5.05
C LEU A 180 18.53 10.83 4.10
N GLU A 181 18.79 11.01 2.81
CA GLU A 181 17.93 10.57 1.73
C GLU A 181 18.50 9.37 0.99
N SER A 182 17.66 8.75 0.17
CA SER A 182 18.05 7.61 -0.64
C SER A 182 17.39 7.65 -2.02
N ASP A 183 18.15 7.32 -3.06
CA ASP A 183 17.64 7.16 -4.42
C ASP A 183 17.99 5.77 -4.97
N THR A 184 17.13 5.20 -5.81
CA THR A 184 17.31 3.87 -6.41
C THR A 184 17.39 3.97 -7.92
N LEU A 185 18.55 3.64 -8.47
CA LEU A 185 18.84 3.66 -9.89
C LEU A 185 18.93 2.22 -10.39
N THR A 186 18.02 1.81 -11.28
CA THR A 186 17.96 0.44 -11.82
C THR A 186 18.20 0.47 -13.33
N LEU A 187 19.10 -0.36 -13.86
CA LEU A 187 19.36 -0.42 -15.30
C LEU A 187 18.12 -0.88 -16.07
N THR A 188 17.79 -0.18 -17.16
CA THR A 188 16.60 -0.44 -17.98
C THR A 188 16.76 -1.64 -18.90
N ASP A 189 17.94 -1.81 -19.53
CA ASP A 189 18.18 -2.91 -20.44
C ASP A 189 18.30 -4.23 -19.65
N PRO A 190 17.47 -5.25 -19.95
CA PRO A 190 17.57 -6.55 -19.32
C PRO A 190 18.93 -7.24 -19.49
N GLN A 191 19.72 -6.89 -20.51
CA GLN A 191 21.05 -7.45 -20.76
C GLN A 191 22.19 -6.71 -20.05
N ASP A 192 21.96 -5.47 -19.59
CA ASP A 192 23.01 -4.67 -18.97
C ASP A 192 23.33 -5.15 -17.55
N THR A 193 24.57 -4.97 -17.13
CA THR A 193 25.00 -5.24 -15.74
C THR A 193 25.73 -4.03 -15.20
N MET A 194 25.53 -3.73 -13.92
CA MET A 194 26.16 -2.60 -13.25
C MET A 194 27.69 -2.67 -13.42
N PRO A 195 28.35 -1.63 -13.99
CA PRO A 195 29.80 -1.60 -14.12
C PRO A 195 30.51 -1.59 -12.76
N ASP A 196 31.74 -2.11 -12.71
CA ASP A 196 32.57 -2.08 -11.50
C ASP A 196 32.99 -0.67 -11.10
N GLU A 197 33.16 0.22 -12.08
CA GLU A 197 33.51 1.62 -11.89
C GLU A 197 32.38 2.49 -12.44
N ILE A 198 31.83 3.33 -11.58
CA ILE A 198 30.74 4.24 -11.92
C ILE A 198 31.03 5.64 -11.42
N ASN A 199 30.31 6.61 -11.96
CA ASN A 199 30.30 7.98 -11.52
C ASN A 199 28.88 8.37 -11.13
N ILE A 200 28.64 8.61 -9.85
CA ILE A 200 27.38 9.16 -9.37
C ILE A 200 27.42 10.66 -9.67
N ARG A 201 26.59 11.14 -10.60
CA ARG A 201 26.46 12.56 -10.94
C ARG A 201 25.22 13.12 -10.28
N VAL A 202 25.43 14.04 -9.34
CA VAL A 202 24.37 14.82 -8.68
C VAL A 202 24.24 16.15 -9.42
N GLU A 203 23.06 16.43 -9.96
CA GLU A 203 22.67 17.75 -10.45
C GLU A 203 22.02 18.52 -9.30
N VAL A 204 22.56 19.69 -8.99
CA VAL A 204 22.04 20.62 -7.98
C VAL A 204 21.39 21.79 -8.71
N ASN A 205 20.08 21.89 -8.62
CA ASN A 205 19.30 22.94 -9.28
C ASN A 205 18.88 24.02 -8.28
N THR A 206 19.52 25.19 -8.37
CA THR A 206 19.16 26.42 -7.62
C THR A 206 18.81 27.53 -8.62
N ASP A 207 19.29 28.77 -8.42
CA ASP A 207 19.34 29.79 -9.48
C ASP A 207 20.27 29.39 -10.64
N LYS A 208 21.20 28.47 -10.39
CA LYS A 208 22.12 27.89 -11.38
C LYS A 208 22.19 26.38 -11.18
N ILE A 209 22.41 25.67 -12.28
CA ILE A 209 22.65 24.23 -12.28
C ILE A 209 24.14 23.99 -12.05
N GLU A 210 24.46 23.23 -11.01
CA GLU A 210 25.82 22.74 -10.71
C GLU A 210 25.82 21.20 -10.78
N TYR A 211 26.92 20.61 -11.27
CA TYR A 211 27.07 19.16 -11.35
C TYR A 211 28.22 18.68 -10.46
N LEU A 212 27.93 17.74 -9.57
CA LEU A 212 28.89 17.10 -8.68
C LEU A 212 29.04 15.63 -9.08
N THR A 213 30.24 15.22 -9.47
CA THR A 213 30.51 13.83 -9.90
C THR A 213 31.32 13.08 -8.86
N PHE A 214 30.82 11.97 -8.33
CA PHE A 214 31.48 11.15 -7.32
C PHE A 214 31.93 9.82 -7.96
N PRO A 215 33.23 9.62 -8.21
CA PRO A 215 33.73 8.34 -8.72
C PRO A 215 33.64 7.29 -7.62
N VAL A 216 33.06 6.13 -7.94
CA VAL A 216 32.84 5.02 -7.02
C VAL A 216 33.26 3.71 -7.68
N THR A 217 34.09 2.94 -6.96
CA THR A 217 34.39 1.55 -7.32
C THR A 217 33.47 0.64 -6.51
N LEU A 218 32.64 -0.15 -7.19
CA LEU A 218 31.71 -1.08 -6.56
C LEU A 218 32.44 -2.30 -5.99
N ASP A 219 32.00 -2.74 -4.81
CA ASP A 219 32.55 -3.91 -4.15
C ASP A 219 32.03 -5.20 -4.80
N LYS A 220 32.90 -5.90 -5.53
CA LYS A 220 32.53 -7.14 -6.23
C LYS A 220 32.00 -8.24 -5.31
N GLU A 221 32.38 -8.25 -4.04
CA GLU A 221 31.86 -9.23 -3.08
C GLU A 221 30.39 -8.95 -2.73
N LYS A 222 29.92 -7.71 -2.92
CA LYS A 222 28.54 -7.27 -2.70
C LYS A 222 27.68 -7.30 -3.97
N ALA A 223 28.30 -7.42 -5.15
CA ALA A 223 27.63 -7.65 -6.43
C ALA A 223 27.13 -9.10 -6.56
N ALA A 224 26.31 -9.56 -5.63
CA ALA A 224 25.82 -10.92 -5.64
C ALA A 224 24.86 -11.16 -6.82
N LYS A 225 25.03 -12.30 -7.49
CA LYS A 225 24.19 -12.69 -8.63
C LYS A 225 22.74 -12.89 -8.21
N LYS A 226 21.80 -12.60 -9.11
CA LYS A 226 20.40 -12.91 -8.89
C LYS A 226 20.16 -14.40 -8.67
N LYS A 227 19.13 -14.70 -7.88
CA LYS A 227 18.48 -16.01 -7.86
C LYS A 227 17.24 -15.93 -8.74
N GLU A 228 16.92 -16.99 -9.45
CA GLU A 228 15.78 -17.02 -10.35
C GLU A 228 14.88 -18.21 -10.04
N VAL A 229 13.57 -17.98 -10.04
CA VAL A 229 12.55 -18.99 -9.85
C VAL A 229 11.60 -18.93 -11.05
N GLU A 230 11.59 -19.98 -11.86
CA GLU A 230 10.53 -20.18 -12.87
C GLU A 230 9.24 -20.58 -12.15
N LEU A 231 8.14 -19.90 -12.47
CA LEU A 231 6.84 -20.13 -11.84
C LEU A 231 5.82 -20.66 -12.85
N ASN A 232 5.55 -19.91 -13.92
CA ASN A 232 4.56 -20.23 -14.97
C ASN A 232 3.17 -20.61 -14.41
N GLU A 233 2.72 -19.92 -13.36
CA GLU A 233 1.43 -20.16 -12.72
C GLU A 233 0.39 -19.15 -13.19
N THR A 234 -0.79 -19.64 -13.58
CA THR A 234 -1.91 -18.79 -14.01
C THR A 234 -3.04 -18.82 -12.98
N VAL A 235 -3.45 -17.65 -12.53
CA VAL A 235 -4.65 -17.47 -11.70
C VAL A 235 -5.76 -16.79 -12.49
N THR A 236 -7.01 -17.13 -12.15
CA THR A 236 -8.19 -16.50 -12.74
C THR A 236 -8.93 -15.67 -11.70
N VAL A 237 -9.11 -14.37 -11.94
CA VAL A 237 -9.82 -13.42 -11.07
C VAL A 237 -10.94 -12.75 -11.88
N ALA A 238 -12.20 -12.92 -11.47
CA ALA A 238 -13.38 -12.45 -12.21
C ALA A 238 -13.35 -12.74 -13.73
N GLY A 239 -12.88 -13.93 -14.11
CA GLY A 239 -12.76 -14.35 -15.51
C GLY A 239 -11.54 -13.79 -16.25
N GLN A 240 -10.71 -12.94 -15.62
CA GLN A 240 -9.45 -12.46 -16.17
C GLN A 240 -8.32 -13.41 -15.75
N GLN A 241 -7.45 -13.76 -16.69
CA GLN A 241 -6.27 -14.60 -16.45
C GLN A 241 -5.04 -13.74 -16.18
N ILE A 242 -4.23 -14.16 -15.22
CA ILE A 242 -2.97 -13.51 -14.85
C ILE A 242 -1.94 -14.61 -14.71
N THR A 243 -0.85 -14.51 -15.46
CA THR A 243 0.22 -15.50 -15.46
C THR A 243 1.47 -14.90 -14.85
N PHE A 244 1.92 -15.48 -13.74
CA PHE A 244 3.20 -15.14 -13.13
C PHE A 244 4.27 -16.07 -13.74
N THR A 245 5.17 -15.52 -14.54
CA THR A 245 6.10 -16.33 -15.35
C THR A 245 7.37 -16.70 -14.59
N SER A 246 8.01 -15.71 -13.98
CA SER A 246 9.28 -15.87 -13.27
C SER A 246 9.42 -14.85 -12.15
N ILE A 247 10.30 -15.15 -11.20
CA ILE A 247 10.69 -14.27 -10.11
C ILE A 247 12.20 -14.17 -10.10
N GLU A 248 12.72 -12.95 -10.24
CA GLU A 248 14.14 -12.65 -10.14
C GLU A 248 14.41 -11.97 -8.80
N ILE A 249 15.36 -12.51 -8.05
CA ILE A 249 15.61 -12.13 -6.67
C ILE A 249 17.03 -11.57 -6.60
N TYR A 250 17.12 -10.28 -6.33
CA TYR A 250 18.34 -9.51 -6.20
C TYR A 250 18.55 -9.06 -4.75
N PRO A 251 19.78 -8.79 -4.28
CA PRO A 251 20.01 -8.17 -2.98
C PRO A 251 19.21 -6.88 -2.73
N THR A 252 19.00 -6.05 -3.75
CA THR A 252 18.25 -4.78 -3.61
C THR A 252 16.74 -4.92 -3.76
N MET A 253 16.24 -5.92 -4.50
CA MET A 253 14.82 -6.04 -4.82
C MET A 253 14.41 -7.46 -5.26
N THR A 254 13.12 -7.70 -5.39
CA THR A 254 12.56 -8.89 -6.06
C THR A 254 11.65 -8.44 -7.21
N ALA A 255 11.93 -8.91 -8.42
CA ALA A 255 11.17 -8.62 -9.62
C ALA A 255 10.26 -9.80 -9.99
N VAL A 256 8.96 -9.56 -10.04
CA VAL A 256 7.95 -10.56 -10.39
C VAL A 256 7.43 -10.25 -11.79
N HIS A 257 7.67 -11.16 -12.73
CA HIS A 257 7.23 -11.01 -14.11
C HIS A 257 5.80 -11.51 -14.27
N VAL A 258 4.94 -10.65 -14.78
CA VAL A 258 3.50 -10.90 -14.93
C VAL A 258 3.11 -10.73 -16.38
N LYS A 259 2.26 -11.63 -16.87
CA LYS A 259 1.64 -11.55 -18.20
C LYS A 259 0.12 -11.62 -18.11
N TYR A 260 -0.53 -10.81 -18.94
CA TYR A 260 -1.96 -10.69 -19.10
C TYR A 260 -2.34 -11.17 -20.50
N PRO A 261 -3.09 -12.27 -20.65
CA PRO A 261 -3.55 -12.71 -21.96
C PRO A 261 -4.40 -11.64 -22.66
N GLU A 262 -4.22 -11.45 -23.98
CA GLU A 262 -4.96 -10.46 -24.77
C GLU A 262 -6.47 -10.71 -24.76
N GLU A 263 -6.87 -11.96 -24.57
CA GLU A 263 -8.25 -12.41 -24.52
C GLU A 263 -9.00 -11.93 -23.27
N ASN A 264 -8.28 -11.41 -22.27
CA ASN A 264 -8.92 -10.76 -21.12
C ASN A 264 -9.86 -9.64 -21.60
N SER A 265 -11.09 -9.65 -21.10
CA SER A 265 -12.09 -8.64 -21.43
C SER A 265 -11.80 -7.28 -20.77
N MET A 266 -11.02 -7.29 -19.69
CA MET A 266 -10.63 -6.12 -18.93
C MET A 266 -9.16 -5.80 -19.17
N GLU A 267 -8.86 -4.51 -19.11
CA GLU A 267 -7.53 -3.96 -18.89
C GLU A 267 -7.20 -4.12 -17.41
N ILE A 268 -6.02 -4.66 -17.08
CA ILE A 268 -5.53 -4.75 -15.71
C ILE A 268 -4.41 -3.71 -15.59
N PHE A 269 -4.63 -2.71 -14.74
CA PHE A 269 -3.68 -1.61 -14.51
C PHE A 269 -2.66 -1.93 -13.41
N GLY A 270 -2.94 -2.93 -12.59
CA GLY A 270 -2.01 -3.40 -11.57
C GLY A 270 -2.72 -4.06 -10.40
N PHE A 271 -1.94 -4.30 -9.36
CA PHE A 271 -2.38 -4.98 -8.15
C PHE A 271 -2.54 -4.01 -6.98
N ASN A 272 -3.53 -4.28 -6.14
CA ASN A 272 -3.62 -3.66 -4.83
C ASN A 272 -3.11 -4.62 -3.77
N ASN A 273 -2.08 -4.16 -3.04
CA ASN A 273 -1.40 -4.88 -1.97
C ASN A 273 -0.84 -6.24 -2.43
N LEU A 274 -0.11 -6.25 -3.56
CA LEU A 274 0.69 -7.41 -3.94
C LEU A 274 1.93 -7.49 -3.03
N GLN A 275 2.16 -8.67 -2.48
CA GLN A 275 3.23 -8.92 -1.52
C GLN A 275 3.62 -10.40 -1.52
N LEU A 276 4.84 -10.65 -1.03
CA LEU A 276 5.31 -11.99 -0.70
C LEU A 276 5.17 -12.22 0.80
N SER A 277 4.93 -13.46 1.21
CA SER A 277 5.02 -13.90 2.60
C SER A 277 5.58 -15.31 2.73
N ASP A 278 6.12 -15.63 3.90
CA ASP A 278 6.62 -16.97 4.23
C ASP A 278 5.72 -17.70 5.25
N GLU A 279 6.12 -18.93 5.63
CA GLU A 279 5.44 -19.72 6.66
C GLU A 279 5.49 -19.11 8.07
N ASN A 280 6.44 -18.21 8.33
CA ASN A 280 6.64 -17.56 9.62
C ASN A 280 5.85 -16.25 9.75
N GLY A 281 5.22 -15.80 8.66
CA GLY A 281 4.42 -14.58 8.62
C GLY A 281 5.23 -13.32 8.31
N ASN A 282 6.49 -13.46 7.87
CA ASN A 282 7.25 -12.34 7.33
C ASN A 282 6.61 -11.88 6.02
N VAL A 283 6.71 -10.59 5.73
CA VAL A 283 6.05 -9.96 4.57
C VAL A 283 7.05 -9.06 3.85
N TRP A 284 7.12 -9.20 2.53
CA TRP A 284 7.88 -8.33 1.64
C TRP A 284 6.91 -7.63 0.70
N LYS A 285 6.90 -6.30 0.77
CA LYS A 285 5.88 -5.47 0.11
C LYS A 285 6.32 -5.06 -1.29
N GLN A 286 5.36 -4.80 -2.15
CA GLN A 286 5.61 -4.08 -3.40
C GLN A 286 6.12 -2.66 -3.11
N TYR A 287 7.15 -2.23 -3.84
CA TYR A 287 7.57 -0.83 -3.85
C TYR A 287 6.53 0.02 -4.60
N PRO A 288 6.29 1.27 -4.17
CA PRO A 288 5.48 2.21 -4.96
C PRO A 288 6.00 2.27 -6.40
N SER A 289 5.09 2.17 -7.35
CA SER A 289 5.40 2.27 -8.78
C SER A 289 4.43 3.27 -9.40
N GLU A 290 4.96 4.24 -10.12
CA GLU A 290 4.15 5.08 -10.99
C GLU A 290 3.58 4.22 -12.13
N PRO A 291 2.37 4.53 -12.64
CA PRO A 291 1.84 3.91 -13.84
C PRO A 291 2.87 4.06 -14.96
N ALA A 292 3.24 2.94 -15.60
CA ALA A 292 4.23 2.93 -16.67
C ALA A 292 3.80 3.93 -17.76
N ALA A 293 4.47 5.08 -17.81
CA ALA A 293 4.04 6.17 -18.68
C ALA A 293 4.15 5.81 -20.16
N ASN A 294 4.92 4.76 -20.54
CA ASN A 294 4.98 4.18 -21.90
C ASN A 294 5.85 2.89 -22.06
N THR A 295 6.30 2.20 -20.99
CA THR A 295 7.41 1.21 -21.11
C THR A 295 7.04 -0.26 -20.93
N SER A 296 5.86 -0.58 -20.37
CA SER A 296 5.38 -1.96 -20.31
C SER A 296 4.54 -2.23 -21.57
N THR A 297 4.88 -3.27 -22.34
CA THR A 297 3.91 -3.78 -23.32
C THR A 297 2.62 -4.01 -22.58
N LYS A 298 1.49 -3.51 -23.08
CA LYS A 298 0.16 -3.52 -22.44
C LYS A 298 -0.25 -4.82 -21.72
N ASN A 299 0.39 -5.94 -22.04
CA ASN A 299 0.10 -7.27 -21.55
C ASN A 299 1.21 -7.89 -20.68
N GLU A 300 2.31 -7.19 -20.42
CA GLU A 300 3.39 -7.70 -19.57
C GLU A 300 3.88 -6.58 -18.65
N GLU A 301 4.11 -6.91 -17.38
CA GLU A 301 4.69 -5.97 -16.42
C GLU A 301 5.67 -6.68 -15.49
N VAL A 302 6.55 -5.90 -14.86
CA VAL A 302 7.46 -6.37 -13.83
C VAL A 302 7.12 -5.64 -12.54
N VAL A 303 6.58 -6.38 -11.57
CA VAL A 303 6.24 -5.82 -10.26
C VAL A 303 7.43 -5.97 -9.33
N ILE A 304 7.89 -4.87 -8.75
CA ILE A 304 9.06 -4.86 -7.87
C ILE A 304 8.62 -4.86 -6.41
N LEU A 305 9.21 -5.78 -5.62
CA LEU A 305 9.01 -5.91 -4.18
C LEU A 305 10.32 -5.78 -3.41
N GLU A 306 10.20 -5.57 -2.09
CA GLU A 306 11.28 -5.73 -1.12
C GLU A 306 11.98 -7.09 -1.33
N SER A 307 13.31 -7.09 -1.19
CA SER A 307 14.12 -8.26 -1.50
C SER A 307 13.88 -9.46 -0.56
N ILE A 308 13.64 -10.63 -1.16
CA ILE A 308 13.67 -11.93 -0.47
C ILE A 308 15.04 -12.63 -0.61
N TYR A 309 16.11 -11.94 -1.00
CA TYR A 309 17.40 -12.57 -1.31
C TYR A 309 18.01 -13.30 -0.12
N PHE A 310 17.87 -12.74 1.08
CA PHE A 310 18.51 -13.22 2.30
C PHE A 310 17.62 -14.14 3.14
N THR A 311 16.40 -14.45 2.69
CA THR A 311 15.51 -15.34 3.45
C THR A 311 15.84 -16.82 3.25
N GLU A 312 15.76 -17.58 4.33
CA GLU A 312 15.85 -19.03 4.37
C GLU A 312 14.48 -19.64 4.67
N SER A 313 13.46 -19.30 3.88
CA SER A 313 12.11 -19.86 4.05
C SER A 313 11.96 -21.23 3.39
N GLU A 314 11.19 -22.12 4.02
CA GLU A 314 10.77 -23.38 3.39
C GLU A 314 9.68 -23.13 2.36
N LYS A 315 8.79 -22.17 2.63
CA LYS A 315 7.65 -21.84 1.78
C LYS A 315 7.58 -20.35 1.49
N LEU A 316 7.16 -20.02 0.27
CA LEU A 316 6.88 -18.65 -0.11
C LEU A 316 5.54 -18.55 -0.79
N TYR A 317 4.85 -17.45 -0.53
CA TYR A 317 3.53 -17.19 -1.07
C TYR A 317 3.47 -15.81 -1.68
N LEU A 318 3.05 -15.74 -2.94
CA LEU A 318 2.66 -14.51 -3.58
C LEU A 318 1.16 -14.27 -3.33
N HIS A 319 0.79 -13.08 -2.88
CA HIS A 319 -0.61 -12.76 -2.65
C HIS A 319 -0.96 -11.29 -2.89
N PHE A 320 -2.21 -11.05 -3.26
CA PHE A 320 -2.78 -9.72 -3.51
C PHE A 320 -4.24 -9.68 -3.08
N ASN A 321 -4.78 -8.47 -2.81
CA ASN A 321 -6.14 -8.29 -2.32
C ASN A 321 -7.17 -8.05 -3.42
N SER A 322 -6.80 -7.22 -4.40
CA SER A 322 -7.65 -6.86 -5.53
C SER A 322 -6.78 -6.47 -6.73
N LEU A 323 -7.43 -6.35 -7.88
CA LEU A 323 -6.83 -5.85 -9.11
C LEU A 323 -7.46 -4.50 -9.43
N ARG A 324 -6.65 -3.53 -9.86
CA ARG A 324 -7.15 -2.36 -10.56
C ARG A 324 -7.42 -2.74 -12.00
N ALA A 325 -8.67 -2.71 -12.42
CA ALA A 325 -9.06 -3.20 -13.73
C ALA A 325 -10.36 -2.58 -14.23
N LEU A 326 -10.46 -2.41 -15.55
CA LEU A 326 -11.61 -1.81 -16.21
C LEU A 326 -11.91 -2.53 -17.53
N ASP A 327 -13.17 -2.60 -17.97
CA ASP A 327 -13.50 -3.14 -19.30
C ASP A 327 -12.70 -2.39 -20.38
N LYS A 328 -12.06 -3.12 -21.30
CA LYS A 328 -11.24 -2.53 -22.39
C LYS A 328 -12.02 -1.52 -23.24
N LYS A 329 -13.35 -1.60 -23.27
CA LYS A 329 -14.21 -0.64 -23.97
C LYS A 329 -14.38 0.67 -23.22
N GLU A 330 -14.07 0.72 -21.92
CA GLU A 330 -14.21 1.89 -21.05
C GLU A 330 -12.89 2.61 -20.77
N THR A 331 -11.75 2.12 -21.25
CA THR A 331 -10.41 2.71 -21.02
C THR A 331 -10.12 4.03 -21.76
N SER A 332 -11.10 4.57 -22.49
CA SER A 332 -10.96 5.81 -23.24
C SER A 332 -11.97 6.84 -22.76
N VAL A 333 -11.49 8.06 -22.48
CA VAL A 333 -12.31 9.22 -22.13
C VAL A 333 -12.40 10.13 -23.35
N VAL A 334 -13.61 10.53 -23.71
CA VAL A 334 -13.87 11.46 -24.82
C VAL A 334 -14.68 12.64 -24.29
N ILE A 335 -14.21 13.85 -24.55
CA ILE A 335 -14.74 15.09 -23.98
C ILE A 335 -15.14 16.05 -25.11
N ASP A 336 -16.36 16.58 -25.04
CA ASP A 336 -16.80 17.77 -25.78
C ASP A 336 -16.40 19.00 -24.94
N ALA A 337 -15.27 19.61 -25.27
CA ALA A 337 -14.73 20.74 -24.52
C ALA A 337 -15.56 22.01 -24.72
N ALA A 338 -16.29 22.13 -25.85
CA ALA A 338 -17.17 23.27 -26.10
C ALA A 338 -18.41 23.26 -25.21
N LYS A 339 -18.85 22.07 -24.79
CA LYS A 339 -19.98 21.88 -23.87
C LYS A 339 -19.56 21.55 -22.43
N GLU A 340 -18.27 21.38 -22.17
CA GLU A 340 -17.72 20.87 -20.91
C GLU A 340 -18.41 19.57 -20.47
N GLN A 341 -18.49 18.59 -21.39
CA GLN A 341 -19.19 17.33 -21.14
C GLN A 341 -18.37 16.11 -21.56
N PHE A 342 -18.45 15.04 -20.78
CA PHE A 342 -18.00 13.72 -21.20
C PHE A 342 -18.96 13.15 -22.26
N ILE A 343 -18.43 12.85 -23.44
CA ILE A 343 -19.10 12.03 -24.45
C ILE A 343 -18.96 10.55 -24.08
N LYS A 344 -17.77 10.17 -23.60
CA LYS A 344 -17.44 8.81 -23.16
C LYS A 344 -16.56 8.87 -21.92
N LYS A 345 -16.87 8.04 -20.93
CA LYS A 345 -16.10 7.83 -19.70
C LYS A 345 -16.48 6.47 -19.09
N PRO A 346 -15.72 5.95 -18.12
CA PRO A 346 -16.11 4.78 -17.35
C PRO A 346 -17.50 4.96 -16.71
N SER A 347 -18.28 3.88 -16.70
CA SER A 347 -19.70 3.92 -16.32
C SER A 347 -19.93 3.91 -14.80
N ASP A 348 -18.89 3.66 -14.01
CA ASP A 348 -18.91 3.59 -12.56
C ASP A 348 -19.21 4.93 -11.85
N GLY A 349 -19.06 6.05 -12.56
CA GLY A 349 -19.33 7.37 -12.03
C GLY A 349 -18.17 8.03 -11.30
N LEU A 350 -16.99 7.41 -11.21
CA LEU A 350 -15.85 7.98 -10.48
C LEU A 350 -15.29 9.22 -11.18
N LEU A 351 -15.30 9.25 -12.52
CA LEU A 351 -15.13 10.52 -13.24
C LEU A 351 -16.45 11.30 -13.20
N SER A 352 -16.49 12.36 -12.39
CA SER A 352 -17.74 13.05 -12.03
C SER A 352 -17.85 14.46 -12.59
N ASP A 353 -16.80 15.28 -12.45
CA ASP A 353 -16.82 16.69 -12.87
C ASP A 353 -15.79 16.99 -13.97
N LEU A 354 -16.16 17.94 -14.82
CA LEU A 354 -15.36 18.47 -15.91
C LEU A 354 -15.65 19.97 -16.08
N TYR A 355 -14.62 20.79 -16.14
CA TYR A 355 -14.77 22.23 -16.42
C TYR A 355 -13.47 22.84 -16.95
N ILE A 356 -13.55 24.00 -17.61
CA ILE A 356 -12.38 24.71 -18.11
C ILE A 356 -12.25 26.05 -17.40
N ILE A 357 -11.08 26.33 -16.82
CA ILE A 357 -10.74 27.65 -16.29
C ILE A 357 -9.51 28.17 -17.02
N LYS A 358 -9.66 29.34 -17.66
CA LYS A 358 -8.63 29.95 -18.50
C LYS A 358 -8.20 28.99 -19.63
N ASN A 359 -7.05 28.35 -19.46
CA ASN A 359 -6.41 27.48 -20.44
C ASN A 359 -6.18 26.08 -19.86
N ASP A 360 -6.87 25.71 -18.78
CA ASP A 360 -6.73 24.41 -18.14
C ASP A 360 -8.09 23.70 -18.09
N LEU A 361 -8.08 22.45 -18.56
CA LEU A 361 -9.17 21.50 -18.39
C LEU A 361 -9.00 20.78 -17.06
N TYR A 362 -10.03 20.83 -16.23
CA TYR A 362 -10.06 20.14 -14.95
C TYR A 362 -10.97 18.93 -15.02
N ILE A 363 -10.45 17.78 -14.57
CA ILE A 363 -11.20 16.52 -14.45
C ILE A 363 -11.17 16.09 -12.99
N ARG A 364 -12.34 15.81 -12.41
CA ARG A 364 -12.47 15.25 -11.07
C ARG A 364 -12.57 13.72 -11.13
N LEU A 365 -11.80 13.05 -10.28
CA LEU A 365 -11.90 11.63 -10.00
C LEU A 365 -12.26 11.44 -8.53
N ASP A 366 -13.48 10.98 -8.26
CA ASP A 366 -13.90 10.60 -6.90
C ASP A 366 -13.18 9.31 -6.50
N THR A 367 -12.31 9.39 -5.48
CA THR A 367 -11.52 8.27 -4.99
C THR A 367 -10.95 8.58 -3.60
N ASN A 368 -10.69 7.54 -2.80
CA ASN A 368 -9.97 7.71 -1.54
C ASN A 368 -8.47 7.86 -1.83
N THR A 369 -7.94 9.06 -1.65
CA THR A 369 -6.53 9.38 -1.94
C THR A 369 -5.53 8.70 -1.01
N ASN A 370 -5.98 8.12 0.11
CA ASN A 370 -5.12 7.26 0.93
C ASN A 370 -4.89 5.87 0.32
N SER A 371 -5.68 5.49 -0.68
CA SER A 371 -5.64 4.17 -1.31
C SER A 371 -5.27 4.22 -2.78
N PHE A 372 -5.46 5.37 -3.44
CA PHE A 372 -5.15 5.56 -4.84
C PHE A 372 -4.73 7.01 -5.09
N GLU A 373 -3.52 7.21 -5.61
CA GLU A 373 -3.00 8.55 -5.92
C GLU A 373 -2.30 8.65 -7.28
N ASN A 374 -2.48 7.62 -8.10
CA ASN A 374 -1.78 7.45 -9.37
C ASN A 374 -2.28 8.43 -10.44
N LEU A 375 -1.40 8.73 -11.38
CA LEU A 375 -1.74 9.37 -12.64
C LEU A 375 -2.65 8.45 -13.46
N ILE A 376 -3.84 8.92 -13.86
CA ILE A 376 -4.72 8.13 -14.73
C ILE A 376 -4.61 8.50 -16.21
N PHE A 377 -3.91 9.59 -16.55
CA PHE A 377 -3.67 10.03 -17.92
C PHE A 377 -2.16 10.18 -18.18
N PRO A 378 -1.67 9.86 -19.39
CA PRO A 378 -0.24 9.96 -19.72
C PRO A 378 0.22 11.42 -19.79
N LEU A 379 1.44 11.69 -19.33
CA LEU A 379 2.03 13.04 -19.36
C LEU A 379 2.35 13.54 -20.78
N GLU A 380 2.57 12.63 -21.75
CA GLU A 380 2.99 12.97 -23.12
C GLU A 380 1.84 13.30 -24.07
N GLU A 381 0.65 12.69 -23.92
CA GLU A 381 -0.53 13.01 -24.76
C GLU A 381 -1.08 14.43 -24.49
N VAL A 382 -0.48 15.16 -23.53
CA VAL A 382 -0.94 16.46 -23.02
C VAL A 382 0.13 17.56 -23.12
N LYS A 383 1.23 17.36 -23.88
CA LYS A 383 2.15 18.48 -24.18
C LYS A 383 1.49 19.44 -25.18
N ASP A 384 1.12 20.62 -24.72
CA ASP A 384 0.76 21.71 -25.63
C ASP A 384 2.01 22.21 -26.39
N SER A 385 1.79 22.97 -27.46
CA SER A 385 2.85 23.66 -28.21
C SER A 385 3.48 24.85 -27.44
N THR A 386 3.18 25.00 -26.14
CA THR A 386 3.54 26.15 -25.29
C THR A 386 4.28 25.80 -24.00
N GLY A 387 4.50 24.51 -23.70
CA GLY A 387 5.23 24.03 -22.52
C GLY A 387 4.43 24.05 -21.21
N GLY A 388 3.10 24.03 -21.23
CA GLY A 388 2.28 23.96 -20.01
C GLY A 388 2.45 22.63 -19.24
N SER A 389 2.46 22.68 -17.90
CA SER A 389 2.61 21.48 -17.05
C SER A 389 1.27 20.89 -16.62
N TYR A 390 1.20 19.57 -16.57
CA TYR A 390 0.10 18.83 -15.95
C TYR A 390 0.14 18.99 -14.42
N GLY A 391 -1.03 19.06 -13.78
CA GLY A 391 -1.14 19.17 -12.33
C GLY A 391 -2.09 18.15 -11.72
N ILE A 392 -1.75 17.62 -10.55
CA ILE A 392 -2.65 16.84 -9.69
C ILE A 392 -2.86 17.62 -8.41
N ALA A 393 -4.12 17.85 -8.03
CA ALA A 393 -4.49 18.24 -6.68
C ALA A 393 -5.18 17.05 -5.99
N LYS A 394 -4.81 16.80 -4.74
CA LYS A 394 -5.32 15.69 -3.93
C LYS A 394 -6.13 16.26 -2.77
N ASP A 395 -7.38 15.83 -2.67
CA ASP A 395 -8.26 16.01 -1.51
C ASP A 395 -8.54 14.62 -0.90
N SER A 396 -9.07 14.54 0.32
CA SER A 396 -9.25 13.24 1.00
C SER A 396 -10.20 12.27 0.27
N ASP A 397 -11.12 12.79 -0.54
CA ASP A 397 -12.21 12.06 -1.19
C ASP A 397 -12.21 12.18 -2.72
N HIS A 398 -11.27 12.94 -3.29
CA HIS A 398 -11.13 13.05 -4.74
C HIS A 398 -9.74 13.52 -5.17
N MET A 399 -9.43 13.24 -6.43
CA MET A 399 -8.31 13.83 -7.14
C MET A 399 -8.84 14.80 -8.19
N ARG A 400 -8.05 15.83 -8.48
CA ARG A 400 -8.30 16.76 -9.58
C ARG A 400 -7.10 16.82 -10.50
N TYR A 401 -7.34 16.50 -11.75
CA TYR A 401 -6.34 16.56 -12.81
C TYR A 401 -6.51 17.85 -13.59
N SER A 402 -5.41 18.58 -13.78
CA SER A 402 -5.32 19.83 -14.55
C SER A 402 -4.51 19.56 -15.80
N ILE A 403 -5.15 19.71 -16.95
CA ILE A 403 -4.63 19.38 -18.28
C ILE A 403 -4.59 20.67 -19.10
N PRO A 404 -3.41 21.13 -19.56
CA PRO A 404 -3.32 22.26 -20.47
C PRO A 404 -4.26 22.11 -21.68
N TYR A 405 -5.05 23.14 -21.93
CA TYR A 405 -6.10 23.18 -22.93
C TYR A 405 -5.87 24.30 -23.95
N ASN A 406 -5.76 23.90 -25.22
CA ASN A 406 -5.42 24.76 -26.35
C ASN A 406 -6.63 25.18 -27.22
N GLY A 407 -7.86 24.95 -26.76
CA GLY A 407 -9.07 25.28 -27.53
C GLY A 407 -9.61 24.16 -28.43
N SER A 408 -9.10 22.94 -28.31
CA SER A 408 -9.59 21.77 -29.05
C SER A 408 -11.03 21.41 -28.71
N GLN A 409 -11.94 21.36 -29.69
CA GLN A 409 -13.35 21.06 -29.40
C GLN A 409 -13.61 19.66 -28.88
N LEU A 410 -12.82 18.68 -29.34
CA LEU A 410 -12.96 17.27 -28.99
C LEU A 410 -11.62 16.77 -28.44
N ILE A 411 -11.64 16.22 -27.24
CA ILE A 411 -10.45 15.73 -26.55
C ILE A 411 -10.60 14.23 -26.34
N HIS A 412 -9.56 13.48 -26.69
CA HIS A 412 -9.45 12.04 -26.52
C HIS A 412 -8.31 11.77 -25.55
N LEU A 413 -8.60 11.05 -24.47
CA LEU A 413 -7.62 10.65 -23.46
C LEU A 413 -7.71 9.13 -23.26
N ASN A 414 -6.57 8.47 -23.18
CA ASN A 414 -6.50 7.07 -22.78
C ASN A 414 -6.15 6.99 -21.29
N LEU A 415 -6.79 6.04 -20.59
CA LEU A 415 -6.47 5.76 -19.19
C LEU A 415 -5.19 4.90 -19.13
N VAL A 416 -4.23 5.33 -18.31
CA VAL A 416 -3.00 4.57 -17.99
C VAL A 416 -3.07 3.88 -16.62
N ASP A 417 -3.98 4.31 -15.76
CA ASP A 417 -4.38 3.64 -14.53
C ASP A 417 -5.84 4.02 -14.21
N TYR A 418 -6.50 3.28 -13.32
CA TYR A 418 -7.85 3.60 -12.86
C TYR A 418 -8.19 2.90 -11.53
N PRO A 419 -8.87 3.57 -10.58
CA PRO A 419 -9.15 3.00 -9.26
C PRO A 419 -10.27 1.95 -9.23
N ALA A 420 -10.88 1.59 -10.37
CA ALA A 420 -11.90 0.54 -10.39
C ALA A 420 -11.30 -0.81 -9.98
N GLU A 421 -11.92 -1.50 -9.02
CA GLU A 421 -11.36 -2.71 -8.43
C GLU A 421 -12.16 -3.98 -8.71
N ILE A 422 -11.43 -5.08 -8.88
CA ILE A 422 -11.96 -6.44 -8.78
C ILE A 422 -11.45 -7.06 -7.48
N GLU A 423 -12.30 -7.13 -6.47
CA GLU A 423 -11.94 -7.71 -5.18
C GLU A 423 -11.81 -9.23 -5.24
N ARG A 424 -10.60 -9.74 -4.98
CA ARG A 424 -10.36 -11.17 -4.74
C ARG A 424 -9.01 -11.41 -4.07
N LYS A 425 -9.07 -11.83 -2.81
CA LYS A 425 -7.89 -12.34 -2.11
C LYS A 425 -7.37 -13.59 -2.81
N THR A 426 -6.14 -13.50 -3.31
CA THR A 426 -5.47 -14.60 -4.01
C THR A 426 -4.16 -14.90 -3.31
N LYS A 427 -3.83 -16.18 -3.18
CA LYS A 427 -2.59 -16.66 -2.57
C LYS A 427 -2.06 -17.83 -3.40
N ILE A 428 -0.83 -17.73 -3.85
CA ILE A 428 -0.13 -18.69 -4.71
C ILE A 428 1.11 -19.14 -3.94
N GLU A 429 1.30 -20.45 -3.76
CA GLU A 429 2.56 -20.99 -3.22
C GLU A 429 3.58 -21.03 -4.37
N ILE A 430 4.70 -20.32 -4.21
CA ILE A 430 5.74 -20.17 -5.23
C ILE A 430 7.02 -20.95 -4.88
N LYS A 431 7.10 -21.45 -3.65
CA LYS A 431 8.17 -22.30 -3.13
C LYS A 431 7.61 -23.18 -2.02
#